data_AF-A0AA43RI34-F1
#
_entry.id   AF-A0AA43RI34-F1
#
_cell.length_a   1.000
_cell.length_b   1.000
_cell.length_c   1.000
_cell.angle_alpha   90.00
_cell.angle_beta   90.00
_cell.angle_gamma   90.00
#
_symmetry.space_group_name_H-M   'P 1'
#
loop_
_entity.id
_entity.type
_entity.pdbx_description
1 polymer ?
#
loop_
_entity_poly.entity_id
_entity_poly.type
_entity_poly.pdbx_seq_one_letter_code
_entity_poly.pdbx_strand_id
1 'polypeptide(L)'
;MITFAEHKKAKSFLKLALAFCLAAGLILSLSGCALDAPTDTGGIASAPTETPENKVNPSQDADSSFLYDTSISELQSSSANILDGQTLQIEGEVIGDMRHVDYDASHYWITLQSKEKDKYNTITVYCSNVTTSMIDTYGAYGRRGTTLQIRGVFHIACPDHDGLPDFHAESTTVKAKGNTVNPPFSPDGLTIGIMMLLIGGVMIATYAVMAKKTKAERTEIDDEDDE
;
A
#
# COMPACT_ATOMS: atom_id res chain seq x y z
N MET A 1 -47.17 39.88 20.03
CA MET A 1 -47.56 38.55 19.51
C MET A 1 -46.61 38.01 18.43
N ILE A 2 -45.45 38.63 18.15
CA ILE A 2 -44.57 38.28 17.02
C ILE A 2 -43.44 37.29 17.42
N THR A 3 -43.11 37.19 18.71
CA THR A 3 -41.99 36.36 19.23
C THR A 3 -42.23 34.85 19.24
N PHE A 4 -43.49 34.38 19.16
CA PHE A 4 -43.81 32.95 19.20
C PHE A 4 -43.72 32.25 17.84
N ALA A 5 -43.83 32.97 16.73
CA ALA A 5 -43.84 32.39 15.38
C ALA A 5 -42.42 32.05 14.87
N GLU A 6 -41.45 32.92 15.16
CA GLU A 6 -40.03 32.73 14.85
C GLU A 6 -39.41 31.52 15.57
N HIS A 7 -39.70 31.39 16.86
CA HIS A 7 -39.18 30.29 17.68
C HIS A 7 -39.70 28.91 17.23
N LYS A 8 -40.87 28.87 16.61
CA LYS A 8 -41.51 27.65 16.08
C LYS A 8 -40.90 27.22 14.75
N LYS A 9 -40.52 28.17 13.88
CA LYS A 9 -39.82 27.90 12.62
C LYS A 9 -38.41 27.36 12.87
N ALA A 10 -37.60 28.02 13.71
CA ALA A 10 -36.24 27.56 14.03
C ALA A 10 -36.21 26.15 14.64
N LYS A 11 -37.14 25.84 15.55
CA LYS A 11 -37.29 24.48 16.13
C LYS A 11 -37.79 23.43 15.12
N SER A 12 -38.56 23.83 14.10
CA SER A 12 -39.01 22.94 13.03
C SER A 12 -37.88 22.59 12.06
N PHE A 13 -37.02 23.56 11.73
CA PHE A 13 -35.86 23.34 10.86
C PHE A 13 -34.75 22.53 11.54
N LEU A 14 -34.51 22.76 12.84
CA LEU A 14 -33.58 21.95 13.64
C LEU A 14 -34.03 20.48 13.74
N LYS A 15 -35.34 20.24 13.89
CA LYS A 15 -35.89 18.87 13.89
C LYS A 15 -35.78 18.18 12.55
N LEU A 16 -35.92 18.92 11.43
CA LEU A 16 -35.78 18.36 10.09
C LEU A 16 -34.33 18.02 9.76
N ALA A 17 -33.38 18.86 10.18
CA ALA A 17 -31.94 18.58 10.05
C ALA A 17 -31.50 17.40 10.93
N LEU A 18 -31.98 17.32 12.18
CA LEU A 18 -31.69 16.21 13.07
C LEU A 18 -32.30 14.88 12.58
N ALA A 19 -33.51 14.93 11.99
CA ALA A 19 -34.16 13.77 11.39
C ALA A 19 -33.44 13.28 10.13
N PHE A 20 -32.89 14.19 9.32
CA PHE A 20 -32.08 13.84 8.14
C PHE A 20 -30.74 13.21 8.54
N CYS A 21 -30.08 13.70 9.60
CA CYS A 21 -28.87 13.09 10.16
C CYS A 21 -29.13 11.71 10.79
N LEU A 22 -30.26 11.54 11.50
CA LEU A 22 -30.65 10.24 12.06
C LEU A 22 -31.04 9.22 10.97
N ALA A 23 -31.69 9.66 9.88
CA ALA A 23 -32.00 8.79 8.74
C ALA A 23 -30.73 8.41 7.95
N ALA A 24 -29.79 9.33 7.75
CA ALA A 24 -28.51 9.03 7.11
C ALA A 24 -27.65 8.09 7.96
N GLY A 25 -27.67 8.24 9.30
CA GLY A 25 -26.99 7.33 10.22
C GLY A 25 -27.59 5.93 10.27
N LEU A 26 -28.91 5.79 10.08
CA LEU A 26 -29.61 4.50 10.05
C LEU A 26 -29.44 3.76 8.71
N ILE A 27 -29.18 4.46 7.61
CA ILE A 27 -28.85 3.84 6.31
C ILE A 27 -27.40 3.34 6.28
N LEU A 28 -26.50 3.96 7.05
CA LEU A 28 -25.12 3.49 7.22
C LEU A 28 -24.98 2.24 8.11
N SER A 29 -25.98 1.89 8.93
CA SER A 29 -25.91 0.73 9.83
C SER A 29 -26.49 -0.57 9.24
N LEU A 30 -27.18 -0.52 8.09
CA LEU A 30 -27.76 -1.70 7.44
C LEU A 30 -26.99 -2.20 6.22
N SER A 31 -26.08 -1.41 5.64
CA SER A 31 -25.09 -1.94 4.69
C SER A 31 -23.85 -2.37 5.46
N GLY A 32 -23.96 -3.51 6.13
CA GLY A 32 -22.80 -4.29 6.50
C GLY A 32 -22.02 -4.59 5.23
N CYS A 33 -20.96 -3.83 4.99
CA CYS A 33 -19.96 -4.17 3.98
C CYS A 33 -19.25 -5.42 4.50
N ALA A 34 -19.77 -6.59 4.15
CA ALA A 34 -18.97 -7.80 4.14
C ALA A 34 -17.81 -7.53 3.19
N LEU A 35 -16.61 -7.44 3.77
CA LEU A 35 -15.36 -7.33 3.04
C LEU A 35 -15.07 -8.72 2.45
N ASP A 36 -15.76 -9.08 1.37
CA ASP A 36 -15.46 -10.29 0.62
C ASP A 36 -14.16 -10.06 -0.16
N ALA A 37 -13.05 -10.50 0.41
CA ALA A 37 -11.81 -10.68 -0.31
C ALA A 37 -12.01 -11.79 -1.36
N PRO A 38 -11.61 -11.59 -2.63
CA PRO A 38 -11.63 -12.66 -3.61
C PRO A 38 -10.65 -13.74 -3.15
N THR A 39 -11.16 -14.90 -2.78
CA THR A 39 -10.36 -16.12 -2.64
C THR A 39 -10.18 -16.68 -4.04
N ASP A 40 -9.07 -16.32 -4.68
CA ASP A 40 -8.56 -17.05 -5.83
C ASP A 40 -7.91 -18.34 -5.32
N THR A 41 -8.73 -19.36 -5.08
CA THR A 41 -8.26 -20.73 -4.92
C THR A 41 -7.93 -21.30 -6.29
N GLY A 42 -6.83 -20.81 -6.86
CA GLY A 42 -6.12 -21.49 -7.92
C GLY A 42 -5.74 -22.89 -7.44
N GLY A 43 -6.39 -23.90 -8.01
CA GLY A 43 -6.21 -25.30 -7.65
C GLY A 43 -4.75 -25.73 -7.71
N ILE A 44 -4.18 -26.05 -6.56
CA ILE A 44 -2.96 -26.84 -6.48
C ILE A 44 -3.33 -28.30 -6.73
N ALA A 45 -2.77 -28.85 -7.81
CA ALA A 45 -2.84 -30.25 -8.14
C ALA A 45 -2.42 -31.11 -6.93
N SER A 46 -3.19 -32.16 -6.68
CA SER A 46 -2.89 -33.15 -5.65
C SER A 46 -1.46 -33.66 -5.78
N ALA A 47 -0.75 -33.73 -4.65
CA ALA A 47 0.59 -34.31 -4.57
C ALA A 47 0.60 -35.74 -5.15
N PRO A 48 1.65 -36.15 -5.88
CA PRO A 48 1.81 -37.54 -6.29
C PRO A 48 1.92 -38.40 -5.03
N THR A 49 1.19 -39.51 -5.00
CA THR A 49 1.30 -40.54 -3.97
C THR A 49 2.73 -41.08 -3.97
N GLU A 50 3.48 -40.76 -2.93
CA GLU A 50 4.84 -41.26 -2.75
C GLU A 50 4.81 -42.68 -2.17
N THR A 51 5.28 -43.63 -2.97
CA THR A 51 5.69 -44.96 -2.56
C THR A 51 6.74 -44.87 -1.45
N PRO A 52 6.74 -45.79 -0.45
CA PRO A 52 7.66 -45.74 0.68
C PRO A 52 9.03 -46.27 0.23
N GLU A 53 9.76 -45.46 -0.53
CA GLU A 53 11.13 -45.73 -0.95
C GLU A 53 12.04 -44.70 -0.27
N ASN A 54 12.92 -45.21 0.60
CA ASN A 54 13.95 -44.54 1.39
C ASN A 54 14.21 -43.05 1.08
N LYS A 55 13.52 -42.15 1.79
CA LYS A 55 13.78 -40.71 1.74
C LYS A 55 14.97 -40.38 2.63
N VAL A 56 16.13 -40.16 2.00
CA VAL A 56 17.23 -39.45 2.66
C VAL A 56 16.69 -38.06 3.03
N ASN A 57 16.88 -37.64 4.29
CA ASN A 57 16.50 -36.31 4.71
C ASN A 57 17.35 -35.30 3.91
N PRO A 58 16.76 -34.39 3.12
CA PRO A 58 17.51 -33.39 2.34
C PRO A 58 18.41 -32.52 3.23
N SER A 59 18.09 -32.38 4.52
CA SER A 59 18.92 -31.69 5.50
C SER A 59 20.21 -32.44 5.88
N GLN A 60 20.42 -33.65 5.37
CA GLN A 60 21.59 -34.51 5.63
C GLN A 60 22.49 -34.69 4.40
N ASP A 61 22.17 -34.07 3.25
CA ASP A 61 23.06 -34.09 2.09
C ASP A 61 24.32 -33.24 2.36
N ALA A 62 25.49 -33.79 2.06
CA ALA A 62 26.80 -33.25 2.41
C ALA A 62 27.15 -31.90 1.75
N ASP A 63 26.37 -31.46 0.77
CA ASP A 63 26.48 -30.14 0.12
C ASP A 63 25.56 -29.07 0.75
N SER A 64 24.95 -29.35 1.90
CA SER A 64 24.17 -28.38 2.68
C SER A 64 25.07 -27.34 3.37
N SER A 65 25.84 -26.57 2.60
CA SER A 65 26.26 -25.26 3.07
C SER A 65 24.99 -24.47 3.33
N PHE A 66 24.67 -24.26 4.61
CA PHE A 66 23.38 -23.77 5.09
C PHE A 66 23.05 -22.41 4.46
N LEU A 67 22.32 -22.44 3.35
CA LEU A 67 21.79 -21.24 2.73
C LEU A 67 20.53 -20.86 3.48
N TYR A 68 20.59 -19.73 4.17
CA TYR A 68 19.42 -19.17 4.82
C TYR A 68 18.53 -18.56 3.75
N ASP A 69 17.44 -19.25 3.41
CA ASP A 69 16.32 -18.62 2.73
C ASP A 69 15.64 -17.67 3.72
N THR A 70 15.80 -16.37 3.47
CA THR A 70 15.34 -15.31 4.37
C THR A 70 14.38 -14.39 3.63
N SER A 71 13.36 -13.91 4.34
CA SER A 71 12.44 -12.92 3.78
C SER A 71 13.01 -11.50 3.87
N ILE A 72 12.73 -10.67 2.87
CA ILE A 72 13.14 -9.25 2.88
C ILE A 72 12.57 -8.52 4.12
N SER A 73 11.39 -8.94 4.60
CA SER A 73 10.77 -8.39 5.80
C SER A 73 11.57 -8.66 7.06
N GLU A 74 12.26 -9.80 7.13
CA GLU A 74 13.10 -10.18 8.27
C GLU A 74 14.39 -9.35 8.33
N LEU A 75 14.95 -9.00 7.17
CA LEU A 75 16.11 -8.10 7.06
C LEU A 75 15.83 -6.69 7.62
N GLN A 76 14.56 -6.28 7.68
CA GLN A 76 14.14 -4.99 8.24
C GLN A 76 13.54 -5.13 9.64
N SER A 77 13.53 -6.34 10.20
CA SER A 77 12.97 -6.60 11.53
C SER A 77 13.98 -6.29 12.65
N SER A 78 13.53 -6.35 13.90
CA SER A 78 14.42 -6.24 15.07
C SER A 78 15.48 -7.35 15.15
N SER A 79 15.26 -8.46 14.45
CA SER A 79 16.20 -9.58 14.38
C SER A 79 17.28 -9.39 13.31
N ALA A 80 17.25 -8.30 12.54
CA ALA A 80 18.23 -8.07 11.46
C ALA A 80 19.69 -8.18 11.95
N ASN A 81 19.98 -7.77 13.19
CA ASN A 81 21.33 -7.80 13.75
C ASN A 81 22.00 -9.18 13.69
N ILE A 82 21.24 -10.27 13.88
CA ILE A 82 21.82 -11.62 13.83
C ILE A 82 22.15 -12.05 12.40
N LEU A 83 21.61 -11.37 11.39
CA LEU A 83 21.78 -11.67 9.96
C LEU A 83 22.88 -10.81 9.30
N ASP A 84 23.42 -9.83 10.02
CA ASP A 84 24.46 -8.93 9.52
C ASP A 84 25.74 -9.70 9.16
N GLY A 85 26.25 -9.44 7.96
CA GLY A 85 27.42 -10.11 7.39
C GLY A 85 27.20 -11.56 6.96
N GLN A 86 25.96 -12.07 7.00
CA GLN A 86 25.66 -13.44 6.57
C GLN A 86 25.36 -13.51 5.08
N THR A 87 25.73 -14.64 4.45
CA THR A 87 25.29 -14.97 3.09
C THR A 87 23.89 -15.56 3.14
N LEU A 88 22.92 -14.82 2.61
CA LEU A 88 21.51 -15.17 2.62
C LEU A 88 20.99 -15.31 1.19
N GLN A 89 19.85 -15.95 1.04
CA GLN A 89 19.08 -15.99 -0.20
C GLN A 89 17.74 -15.30 0.02
N ILE A 90 17.45 -14.29 -0.80
CA ILE A 90 16.20 -13.52 -0.75
C ILE A 90 15.47 -13.62 -2.07
N GLU A 91 14.14 -13.61 -2.02
CA GLU A 91 13.28 -13.53 -3.19
C GLU A 91 12.43 -12.25 -3.13
N GLY A 92 12.38 -11.51 -4.24
CA GLY A 92 11.63 -10.26 -4.31
C GLY A 92 11.32 -9.82 -5.72
N GLU A 93 10.36 -8.92 -5.84
CA GLU A 93 10.05 -8.21 -7.08
C GLU A 93 10.99 -7.01 -7.23
N VAL A 94 11.59 -6.84 -8.41
CA VAL A 94 12.36 -5.63 -8.71
C VAL A 94 11.40 -4.47 -8.97
N ILE A 95 11.52 -3.38 -8.21
CA ILE A 95 10.70 -2.19 -8.34
C ILE A 95 11.54 -0.94 -8.59
N GLY A 96 10.91 0.14 -9.08
CA GLY A 96 11.56 1.42 -9.30
C GLY A 96 12.44 1.43 -10.56
N ASP A 97 13.59 2.07 -10.49
CA ASP A 97 14.54 2.17 -11.60
C ASP A 97 15.90 1.62 -11.21
N MET A 98 16.66 1.16 -12.20
CA MET A 98 18.08 0.88 -12.03
C MET A 98 18.87 2.17 -11.88
N ARG A 99 19.70 2.26 -10.84
CA ARG A 99 20.60 3.40 -10.64
C ARG A 99 22.04 2.94 -10.77
N HIS A 100 22.85 3.67 -11.53
CA HIS A 100 24.27 3.42 -11.63
C HIS A 100 24.98 3.75 -10.31
N VAL A 101 26.03 3.00 -9.97
CA VAL A 101 26.92 3.30 -8.84
C VAL A 101 27.92 4.36 -9.30
N ASP A 102 28.05 5.47 -8.57
CA ASP A 102 28.79 6.65 -9.05
C ASP A 102 30.31 6.40 -9.25
N TYR A 103 30.89 5.45 -8.50
CA TYR A 103 32.33 5.15 -8.54
C TYR A 103 32.67 3.78 -9.15
N ASP A 104 31.67 2.98 -9.54
CA ASP A 104 31.88 1.69 -10.21
C ASP A 104 30.91 1.52 -11.39
N ALA A 105 31.47 1.62 -12.60
CA ALA A 105 30.68 1.55 -13.82
C ALA A 105 30.08 0.16 -14.12
N SER A 106 30.56 -0.88 -13.45
CA SER A 106 30.12 -2.26 -13.65
C SER A 106 28.99 -2.68 -12.70
N HIS A 107 28.67 -1.83 -11.72
CA HIS A 107 27.66 -2.10 -10.69
C HIS A 107 26.50 -1.11 -10.70
N TYR A 108 25.38 -1.59 -10.20
CA TYR A 108 24.11 -0.92 -10.21
C TYR A 108 23.37 -1.21 -8.91
N TRP A 109 22.63 -0.20 -8.46
CA TRP A 109 21.64 -0.29 -7.42
C TRP A 109 20.30 -0.66 -8.03
N ILE A 110 19.69 -1.71 -7.47
CA ILE A 110 18.29 -2.06 -7.73
C ILE A 110 17.55 -2.14 -6.40
N THR A 111 16.23 -1.98 -6.42
CA THR A 111 15.39 -2.15 -5.24
C THR A 111 14.54 -3.40 -5.39
N LEU A 112 14.64 -4.30 -4.41
CA LEU A 112 13.77 -5.46 -4.30
C LEU A 112 12.68 -5.20 -3.27
N GLN A 113 11.43 -5.48 -3.63
CA GLN A 113 10.29 -5.53 -2.72
C GLN A 113 9.98 -6.98 -2.34
N SER A 114 9.59 -7.18 -1.08
CA SER A 114 9.12 -8.45 -0.56
C SER A 114 7.93 -8.98 -1.37
N LYS A 115 7.92 -10.30 -1.61
CA LYS A 115 6.81 -11.01 -2.26
C LYS A 115 5.69 -11.36 -1.27
N GLU A 116 5.93 -11.20 0.03
CA GLU A 116 4.96 -11.57 1.06
C GLU A 116 3.69 -10.72 0.97
N LYS A 117 2.53 -11.38 1.10
CA LYS A 117 1.24 -10.71 1.07
C LYS A 117 1.16 -9.69 2.22
N ASP A 118 0.68 -8.50 1.90
CA ASP A 118 0.49 -7.39 2.84
C ASP A 118 1.79 -6.84 3.48
N LYS A 119 2.96 -7.23 2.96
CA LYS A 119 4.26 -6.68 3.38
C LYS A 119 4.96 -6.01 2.20
N TYR A 120 5.25 -4.73 2.34
CA TYR A 120 5.86 -3.90 1.30
C TYR A 120 7.30 -3.53 1.62
N ASN A 121 7.97 -4.36 2.43
CA ASN A 121 9.37 -4.20 2.81
C ASN A 121 10.27 -4.18 1.57
N THR A 122 11.22 -3.26 1.53
CA THR A 122 12.12 -3.06 0.40
C THR A 122 13.57 -3.07 0.84
N ILE A 123 14.45 -3.68 0.06
CA ILE A 123 15.89 -3.66 0.28
C ILE A 123 16.62 -3.18 -0.98
N THR A 124 17.66 -2.39 -0.77
CA THR A 124 18.59 -1.94 -1.80
C THR A 124 19.66 -3.00 -2.03
N VAL A 125 19.80 -3.43 -3.28
CA VAL A 125 20.73 -4.47 -3.69
C VAL A 125 21.81 -3.86 -4.57
N TYR A 126 23.06 -4.08 -4.18
CA TYR A 126 24.25 -3.82 -4.98
C TYR A 126 24.50 -5.01 -5.89
N CYS A 127 24.47 -4.81 -7.21
CA CYS A 127 24.59 -5.93 -8.17
C CYS A 127 25.36 -5.54 -9.43
N SER A 128 25.90 -6.54 -10.13
CA SER A 128 26.63 -6.33 -11.38
C SER A 128 25.69 -6.15 -12.57
N ASN A 129 26.26 -5.71 -13.70
CA ASN A 129 25.55 -5.60 -14.98
C ASN A 129 24.92 -6.93 -15.45
N VAL A 130 25.47 -8.08 -15.03
CA VAL A 130 24.91 -9.40 -15.36
C VAL A 130 23.53 -9.56 -14.73
N THR A 131 23.40 -9.19 -13.45
CA THR A 131 22.11 -9.22 -12.74
C THR A 131 21.10 -8.30 -13.38
N THR A 132 21.48 -7.07 -13.73
CA THR A 132 20.55 -6.11 -14.32
C THR A 132 20.11 -6.50 -15.73
N SER A 133 20.98 -7.15 -16.51
CA SER A 133 20.62 -7.67 -17.84
C SER A 133 19.57 -8.78 -17.83
N MET A 134 19.38 -9.46 -16.68
CA MET A 134 18.34 -10.47 -16.51
C MET A 134 16.96 -9.88 -16.19
N ILE A 135 16.90 -8.58 -15.86
CA ILE A 135 15.67 -7.89 -15.49
C ILE A 135 14.93 -7.45 -16.75
N ASP A 136 13.73 -7.98 -16.94
CA ASP A 136 12.90 -7.72 -18.12
C ASP A 136 11.97 -6.51 -17.92
N THR A 137 11.43 -6.35 -16.71
CA THR A 137 10.58 -5.23 -16.35
C THR A 137 10.81 -4.84 -14.90
N TYR A 138 10.84 -3.54 -14.65
CA TYR A 138 10.81 -2.99 -13.30
C TYR A 138 9.36 -2.71 -12.88
N GLY A 139 9.05 -3.03 -11.64
CA GLY A 139 7.73 -2.82 -11.04
C GLY A 139 7.44 -1.33 -10.91
N ALA A 140 6.26 -0.95 -11.40
CA ALA A 140 5.75 0.42 -11.40
C ALA A 140 4.22 0.39 -11.40
N TYR A 141 3.56 1.56 -11.34
CA TYR A 141 2.11 1.58 -11.48
C TYR A 141 1.68 0.96 -12.83
N GLY A 142 0.80 -0.04 -12.77
CA GLY A 142 0.34 -0.76 -13.95
C GLY A 142 1.24 -1.91 -14.43
N ARG A 143 2.37 -2.19 -13.75
CA ARG A 143 3.38 -3.17 -14.17
C ARG A 143 3.97 -3.89 -12.97
N ARG A 144 3.95 -5.23 -12.99
CA ARG A 144 4.72 -6.06 -12.08
C ARG A 144 6.14 -6.24 -12.61
N GLY A 145 7.12 -6.05 -11.74
CA GLY A 145 8.52 -6.27 -12.02
C GLY A 145 8.89 -7.74 -12.14
N THR A 146 10.10 -7.99 -12.64
CA THR A 146 10.72 -9.31 -12.63
C THR A 146 10.94 -9.76 -11.18
N THR A 147 10.56 -10.99 -10.87
CA THR A 147 10.88 -11.60 -9.57
C THR A 147 12.25 -12.27 -9.64
N LEU A 148 13.16 -11.82 -8.78
CA LEU A 148 14.51 -12.35 -8.67
C LEU A 148 14.67 -13.12 -7.36
N GLN A 149 15.44 -14.18 -7.43
CA GLN A 149 16.05 -14.84 -6.28
C GLN A 149 17.53 -14.47 -6.29
N ILE A 150 17.97 -13.75 -5.26
CA ILE A 150 19.34 -13.24 -5.14
C ILE A 150 19.99 -13.90 -3.94
N ARG A 151 21.19 -14.43 -4.14
CA ARG A 151 22.08 -14.86 -3.07
C ARG A 151 23.20 -13.85 -2.92
N GLY A 152 23.50 -13.48 -1.69
CA GLY A 152 24.45 -12.42 -1.41
C GLY A 152 24.66 -12.18 0.08
N VAL A 153 25.49 -11.20 0.41
CA VAL A 153 25.78 -10.82 1.80
C VAL A 153 24.91 -9.64 2.19
N PHE A 154 24.22 -9.76 3.33
CA PHE A 154 23.46 -8.66 3.90
C PHE A 154 24.33 -7.83 4.85
N HIS A 155 24.32 -6.51 4.69
CA HIS A 155 24.96 -5.60 5.64
C HIS A 155 23.93 -4.61 6.19
N ILE A 156 23.88 -4.48 7.51
CA ILE A 156 23.14 -3.40 8.16
C ILE A 156 23.91 -2.08 8.00
N ALA A 157 25.24 -2.14 8.13
CA ALA A 157 26.14 -1.02 7.93
C ALA A 157 27.29 -1.47 7.03
N CYS A 158 27.17 -1.23 5.73
CA CYS A 158 28.21 -1.65 4.79
C CYS A 158 29.45 -0.75 4.89
N PRO A 159 30.67 -1.32 5.05
CA PRO A 159 31.90 -0.54 5.10
C PRO A 159 32.24 0.16 3.78
N ASP A 160 31.74 -0.35 2.66
CA ASP A 160 32.04 0.16 1.32
C ASP A 160 31.02 1.21 0.84
N HIS A 161 29.89 1.36 1.54
CA HIS A 161 28.75 2.20 1.15
C HIS A 161 28.31 3.15 2.27
N ASP A 162 29.26 3.87 2.87
CA ASP A 162 29.03 4.91 3.89
C ASP A 162 28.23 4.43 5.12
N GLY A 163 28.24 3.12 5.41
CA GLY A 163 27.46 2.53 6.50
C GLY A 163 25.96 2.44 6.21
N LEU A 164 25.53 2.61 4.96
CA LEU A 164 24.14 2.37 4.56
C LEU A 164 23.83 0.87 4.53
N PRO A 165 22.59 0.48 4.85
CA PRO A 165 22.16 -0.91 4.74
C PRO A 165 22.03 -1.30 3.27
N ASP A 166 22.60 -2.43 2.92
CA ASP A 166 22.58 -2.95 1.56
C ASP A 166 22.62 -4.48 1.52
N PHE A 167 22.47 -5.01 0.30
CA PHE A 167 22.60 -6.42 0.01
C PHE A 167 23.53 -6.61 -1.18
N HIS A 168 24.69 -7.24 -0.98
CA HIS A 168 25.70 -7.45 -2.02
C HIS A 168 25.39 -8.73 -2.77
N ALA A 169 24.85 -8.61 -3.98
CA ALA A 169 24.48 -9.74 -4.80
C ALA A 169 25.73 -10.48 -5.34
N GLU A 170 25.85 -11.77 -4.98
CA GLU A 170 26.88 -12.66 -5.52
C GLU A 170 26.35 -13.44 -6.73
N SER A 171 25.10 -13.90 -6.66
CA SER A 171 24.45 -14.62 -7.75
C SER A 171 22.96 -14.32 -7.79
N THR A 172 22.38 -14.42 -8.98
CA THR A 172 20.98 -14.09 -9.20
C THR A 172 20.34 -15.09 -10.15
N THR A 173 19.11 -15.49 -9.83
CA THR A 173 18.27 -16.35 -10.65
C THR A 173 16.92 -15.69 -10.87
N VAL A 174 16.40 -15.72 -12.10
CA VAL A 174 15.06 -15.20 -12.42
C VAL A 174 14.01 -16.25 -12.06
N LYS A 175 13.08 -15.90 -11.18
CA LYS A 175 11.98 -16.78 -10.75
C LYS A 175 10.72 -16.57 -11.57
N ALA A 176 10.41 -15.32 -11.91
CA ALA A 176 9.27 -14.97 -12.75
C ALA A 176 9.58 -13.72 -13.57
N LYS A 177 9.11 -13.70 -14.83
CA LYS A 177 9.18 -12.51 -15.68
C LYS A 177 8.17 -11.46 -15.21
N GLY A 178 8.50 -10.19 -15.43
CA GLY A 178 7.55 -9.11 -15.20
C GLY A 178 6.37 -9.18 -16.16
N ASN A 179 5.26 -8.52 -15.80
CA ASN A 179 4.08 -8.46 -16.64
C ASN A 179 3.32 -7.14 -16.40
N THR A 180 2.43 -6.79 -17.33
CA THR A 180 1.54 -5.65 -17.15
C THR A 180 0.38 -6.06 -16.27
N VAL A 181 0.15 -5.35 -15.16
CA VAL A 181 -0.97 -5.57 -14.25
C VAL A 181 -1.86 -4.36 -14.33
N ASN A 182 -3.10 -4.51 -14.82
CA ASN A 182 -4.07 -3.42 -14.76
C ASN A 182 -4.91 -3.61 -13.49
N PRO A 183 -4.62 -2.91 -12.38
CA PRO A 183 -5.39 -3.06 -11.17
C PRO A 183 -6.85 -2.68 -11.45
N PRO A 184 -7.83 -3.52 -11.09
CA PRO A 184 -9.23 -3.17 -11.31
C PRO A 184 -9.57 -1.92 -10.50
N PHE A 185 -10.24 -0.97 -11.15
CA PHE A 185 -10.76 0.21 -10.47
C PHE A 185 -11.82 -0.22 -9.44
N SER A 186 -11.62 0.09 -8.16
CA SER A 186 -12.61 -0.15 -7.11
C SER A 186 -13.54 1.06 -6.94
N PRO A 187 -14.83 0.95 -7.29
CA PRO A 187 -15.77 2.06 -7.15
C PRO A 187 -16.04 2.43 -5.68
N ASP A 188 -15.79 1.52 -4.74
CA ASP A 188 -16.14 1.70 -3.32
C ASP A 188 -15.45 2.91 -2.69
N GLY A 189 -14.15 3.11 -2.94
CA GLY A 189 -13.42 4.27 -2.45
C GLY A 189 -13.92 5.60 -3.04
N LEU A 190 -14.31 5.58 -4.32
CA LEU A 190 -14.86 6.76 -5.00
C LEU A 190 -16.23 7.16 -4.43
N THR A 191 -17.08 6.19 -4.07
CA THR A 191 -18.42 6.47 -3.52
C THR A 191 -18.36 7.24 -2.20
N ILE A 192 -17.47 6.87 -1.28
CA ILE A 192 -17.27 7.57 0.00
C ILE A 192 -16.80 9.02 -0.24
N GLY A 193 -15.89 9.21 -1.20
CA GLY A 193 -15.42 10.55 -1.59
C GLY A 193 -16.55 11.44 -2.12
N ILE A 194 -17.42 10.92 -2.98
CA ILE A 194 -18.58 11.64 -3.51
C ILE A 194 -19.55 12.01 -2.38
N MET A 195 -19.81 11.10 -1.43
CA MET A 195 -20.69 11.37 -0.30
C MET A 195 -20.16 12.49 0.60
N MET A 196 -18.86 12.48 0.91
CA MET A 196 -18.19 13.57 1.66
C MET A 196 -18.32 14.91 0.94
N LEU A 197 -18.14 14.93 -0.39
CA LEU A 197 -18.27 16.14 -1.20
C LEU A 197 -19.70 16.71 -1.17
N LEU A 198 -20.72 15.84 -1.25
CA LEU A 198 -22.12 16.25 -1.18
C LEU A 198 -22.47 16.85 0.19
N ILE A 199 -22.02 16.21 1.27
CA ILE A 199 -22.24 16.70 2.65
C ILE A 199 -21.58 18.07 2.83
N GLY A 200 -20.32 18.23 2.39
CA GLY A 200 -19.62 19.51 2.40
C GLY A 200 -20.34 20.58 1.59
N GLY A 201 -20.83 20.22 0.40
CA GLY A 201 -21.63 21.10 -0.46
C GLY A 201 -22.92 21.59 0.20
N VAL A 202 -23.63 20.70 0.91
CA VAL A 202 -24.84 21.06 1.67
C VAL A 202 -24.52 22.02 2.82
N MET A 203 -23.44 21.76 3.57
CA MET A 203 -22.99 22.66 4.64
C MET A 203 -22.64 24.06 4.11
N ILE A 204 -21.93 24.13 2.98
CA ILE A 204 -21.60 25.41 2.34
C ILE A 204 -22.86 26.12 1.84
N ALA A 205 -23.79 25.41 1.20
CA ALA A 205 -25.02 25.98 0.68
C ALA A 205 -25.89 26.55 1.80
N THR A 206 -26.06 25.80 2.90
CA THR A 206 -26.81 26.27 4.08
C THR A 206 -26.19 27.50 4.71
N TYR A 207 -24.86 27.53 4.88
CA TYR A 207 -24.14 28.71 5.35
C TYR A 207 -24.37 29.92 4.43
N ALA A 208 -24.22 29.74 3.11
CA ALA A 208 -24.39 30.83 2.15
C ALA A 208 -25.82 31.40 2.15
N VAL A 209 -26.83 30.54 2.32
CA VAL A 209 -28.23 31.00 2.45
C VAL A 209 -28.43 31.77 3.74
N MET A 210 -27.90 31.30 4.87
CA MET A 210 -27.99 32.03 6.15
C MET A 210 -27.28 33.38 6.06
N ALA A 211 -26.06 33.43 5.51
CA ALA A 211 -25.31 34.66 5.34
C ALA A 211 -26.03 35.68 4.45
N LYS A 212 -26.68 35.24 3.36
CA LYS A 212 -27.50 36.12 2.51
C LYS A 212 -28.70 36.69 3.26
N LYS A 213 -29.38 35.89 4.07
CA LYS A 213 -30.54 36.34 4.86
C LYS A 213 -30.12 37.36 5.93
N THR A 214 -29.07 37.06 6.69
CA THR A 214 -28.54 37.99 7.71
C THR A 214 -28.09 39.32 7.09
N LYS A 215 -27.52 39.30 5.89
CA LYS A 215 -27.16 40.53 5.17
C LYS A 215 -28.38 41.33 4.73
N ALA A 216 -29.43 40.67 4.23
CA ALA A 216 -30.66 41.33 3.81
C ALA A 216 -31.41 41.96 4.99
N GLU A 217 -31.53 41.24 6.10
CA GLU A 217 -32.16 41.72 7.34
C GLU A 217 -31.42 42.91 7.94
N ARG A 218 -30.07 42.92 7.88
CA ARG A 218 -29.28 44.06 8.33
C ARG A 218 -29.47 45.32 7.47
N THR A 219 -29.65 45.16 6.16
CA THR A 219 -29.89 46.30 5.25
C THR A 219 -31.27 46.92 5.47
N GLU A 220 -32.30 46.11 5.71
CA GLU A 220 -33.66 46.60 6.00
C GLU A 220 -33.72 47.41 7.30
N ILE A 221 -32.96 47.02 8.33
CA ILE A 221 -32.86 47.78 9.59
C ILE A 221 -32.12 49.11 9.39
N ASP A 222 -31.00 49.10 8.65
CA ASP A 222 -30.23 50.31 8.37
C ASP A 222 -31.08 51.34 7.57
N ASP A 223 -32.01 50.89 6.71
CA ASP A 223 -32.92 51.75 5.94
C ASP A 223 -34.11 52.32 6.76
N GLU A 224 -34.59 51.59 7.80
CA GLU A 224 -35.66 52.07 8.70
C GLU A 224 -35.17 53.12 9.72
N ASP A 225 -33.89 53.10 10.10
CA ASP A 225 -33.30 54.06 11.05
C ASP A 225 -32.97 55.43 10.41
N ASP A 226 -33.00 55.53 9.07
CA ASP A 226 -32.68 56.73 8.29
C ASP A 226 -33.93 57.53 7.81
N GLU A 227 -35.17 57.07 8.09
CA GLU A 227 -36.45 57.79 7.86
C GLU A 227 -37.01 58.48 9.13
#